data_AF-A0A9W9NUK7-F1
#
_entry.id   AF-A0A9W9NUK7-F1
#
_cell.length_a   1.000
_cell.length_b   1.000
_cell.length_c   1.000
_cell.angle_alpha   90.00
_cell.angle_beta   90.00
_cell.angle_gamma   90.00
#
_symmetry.space_group_name_H-M   'P 1'
#
loop_
_entity.id
_entity.type
_entity.pdbx_description
1 polymer ?
#
loop_
_entity_poly.entity_id
_entity_poly.type
_entity_poly.pdbx_seq_one_letter_code
_entity_poly.pdbx_strand_id
1 'polypeptide(L)'
;MTLIDSALAKDLNVPIHKIKPIPISGIRSQHISDTYVKLTLQFYRPKATAEVHAEAYLVDGLHTKLLLGINVMGAEGFKLDFEQRQATITSCQDTVFPIGLQAKLNHVATRPVYAAV
;
A
#
# COMPACT_ATOMS: atom_id res chain seq x y z
N MET A 1 -1.43 7.02 -2.15
CA MET A 1 -2.78 6.47 -1.99
C MET A 1 -2.66 5.00 -1.66
N THR A 2 -3.43 4.50 -0.69
CA THR A 2 -3.47 3.09 -0.29
C THR A 2 -4.73 2.44 -0.87
N LEU A 3 -4.62 1.23 -1.40
CA LEU A 3 -5.71 0.53 -2.09
C LEU A 3 -5.90 -0.87 -1.51
N ILE A 4 -7.14 -1.36 -1.50
CA ILE A 4 -7.50 -2.73 -1.11
C ILE A 4 -8.45 -3.35 -2.15
N ASP A 5 -8.30 -4.65 -2.39
CA ASP A 5 -9.21 -5.42 -3.23
C ASP A 5 -10.60 -5.50 -2.58
N SER A 6 -11.65 -5.18 -3.33
CA SER A 6 -13.02 -5.15 -2.82
C SER A 6 -13.46 -6.50 -2.23
N ALA A 7 -13.01 -7.63 -2.79
CA ALA A 7 -13.33 -8.95 -2.26
C ALA A 7 -12.68 -9.16 -0.89
N LEU A 8 -11.38 -8.86 -0.78
CA LEU A 8 -10.67 -8.92 0.51
C LEU A 8 -11.31 -8.00 1.56
N ALA A 9 -11.67 -6.77 1.19
CA ALA A 9 -12.31 -5.83 2.12
C ALA A 9 -13.64 -6.39 2.68
N LYS A 10 -14.42 -7.08 1.85
CA LYS A 10 -15.66 -7.76 2.28
C LYS A 10 -15.37 -8.95 3.19
N ASP A 11 -14.37 -9.76 2.85
CA ASP A 11 -13.98 -10.93 3.64
C ASP A 11 -13.47 -10.57 5.04
N LEU A 12 -12.78 -9.43 5.16
CA LEU A 12 -12.32 -8.89 6.44
C LEU A 12 -13.48 -8.36 7.33
N ASN A 13 -14.69 -8.24 6.77
CA ASN A 13 -15.88 -7.73 7.45
C ASN A 13 -15.65 -6.39 8.18
N VAL A 14 -14.87 -5.50 7.56
CA VAL A 14 -14.59 -4.16 8.07
C VAL A 14 -15.65 -3.15 7.56
N PRO A 15 -15.97 -2.09 8.34
CA PRO A 15 -16.91 -1.07 7.90
C PRO A 15 -16.44 -0.37 6.61
N ILE A 16 -17.32 -0.37 5.60
CA ILE A 16 -17.09 0.33 4.33
C ILE A 16 -17.76 1.70 4.38
N HIS A 17 -16.99 2.74 4.11
CA HIS A 17 -17.44 4.14 4.12
C HIS A 17 -17.57 4.67 2.69
N LYS A 18 -18.62 5.46 2.43
CA LYS A 18 -18.82 6.13 1.14
C LYS A 18 -18.16 7.50 1.10
N ILE A 19 -17.67 7.89 -0.07
CA ILE A 19 -17.03 9.17 -0.34
C ILE A 19 -17.44 9.70 -1.72
N LYS A 20 -17.00 10.92 -2.04
CA LYS A 20 -17.07 11.40 -3.42
C LYS A 20 -16.18 10.51 -4.31
N PRO A 21 -16.64 10.10 -5.50
CA PRO A 21 -15.85 9.30 -6.42
C PRO A 21 -14.49 9.94 -6.72
N ILE A 22 -13.42 9.16 -6.57
CA ILE A 22 -12.05 9.55 -6.91
C ILE A 22 -11.52 8.67 -8.06
N PRO A 23 -10.85 9.27 -9.06
CA PRO A 23 -10.18 8.50 -10.09
C PRO A 23 -8.90 7.87 -9.54
N ILE A 24 -8.70 6.59 -9.84
CA ILE A 24 -7.51 5.80 -9.50
C ILE A 24 -6.87 5.35 -10.81
N SER A 25 -5.59 5.67 -10.98
CA SER A 25 -4.80 5.31 -12.15
C SER A 25 -3.50 4.59 -11.76
N GLY A 26 -2.83 3.96 -12.72
CA GLY A 26 -1.51 3.32 -12.51
C GLY A 26 -1.55 1.84 -12.11
N ILE A 27 -2.73 1.26 -11.91
CA ILE A 27 -2.95 -0.15 -11.55
C ILE A 27 -3.45 -0.99 -12.73
N ARG A 28 -2.78 -0.89 -13.89
CA ARG A 28 -3.12 -1.57 -15.17
C ARG A 28 -4.43 -1.11 -15.84
N SER A 29 -5.32 -0.43 -15.12
CA SER A 29 -6.55 0.17 -15.63
C SER A 29 -6.86 1.49 -14.91
N GLN A 30 -7.78 2.27 -15.48
CA GLN A 30 -8.43 3.37 -14.76
C GLN A 30 -9.59 2.79 -13.95
N HIS A 31 -9.62 3.12 -12.67
CA HIS A 31 -10.70 2.77 -11.77
C HIS A 31 -11.30 4.04 -11.18
N ILE A 32 -12.54 3.94 -10.73
CA ILE A 32 -13.18 4.95 -9.91
C ILE A 32 -13.47 4.27 -8.59
N SER A 33 -13.05 4.89 -7.49
CA SER A 33 -13.43 4.43 -6.15
C SER A 33 -14.26 5.49 -5.47
N ASP A 34 -15.41 5.07 -4.94
CA ASP A 34 -16.34 5.89 -4.17
C ASP A 34 -16.47 5.37 -2.73
N THR A 35 -15.57 4.46 -2.34
CA THR A 35 -15.59 3.80 -1.03
C THR A 35 -14.19 3.57 -0.48
N TYR A 36 -14.07 3.60 0.85
CA TYR A 36 -12.85 3.26 1.56
C TYR A 36 -13.13 2.49 2.86
N VAL A 37 -12.11 1.84 3.38
CA VAL A 37 -12.10 1.19 4.70
C VAL A 37 -10.96 1.73 5.55
N LYS A 38 -11.12 1.64 6.86
CA LYS A 38 -10.04 1.89 7.83
C LYS A 38 -9.47 0.56 8.29
N LEU A 39 -8.16 0.39 8.11
CA LEU A 39 -7.44 -0.84 8.42
C LEU A 39 -6.40 -0.57 9.50
N THR A 40 -6.21 -1.56 10.38
CA THR A 40 -5.04 -1.64 11.25
C THR A 40 -4.13 -2.72 10.68
N LEU A 41 -2.96 -2.32 10.20
CA LEU A 41 -1.93 -3.20 9.67
C LEU A 41 -0.97 -3.54 10.81
N GLN A 42 -0.85 -4.83 11.11
CA GLN A 42 0.05 -5.34 12.14
C GLN A 42 1.29 -5.96 11.50
N PHE A 43 2.46 -5.41 11.82
CA PHE A 43 3.76 -5.93 11.40
C PHE A 43 4.37 -6.68 12.59
N TYR A 44 4.23 -8.01 12.58
CA TYR A 44 4.62 -8.86 13.70
C TYR A 44 6.12 -9.09 13.78
N ARG A 45 6.66 -8.98 15.00
CA ARG A 45 7.98 -9.48 15.39
C ARG A 45 7.86 -10.30 16.68
N PRO A 46 8.83 -11.18 16.99
CA PRO A 46 8.76 -12.07 18.16
C PRO A 46 8.58 -11.36 19.52
N LYS A 47 8.94 -10.08 19.63
CA LYS A 47 8.94 -9.31 20.89
C LYS A 47 8.08 -8.06 20.87
N ALA A 48 7.60 -7.64 19.70
CA ALA A 48 6.84 -6.41 19.51
C ALA A 48 6.03 -6.51 18.21
N THR A 49 4.91 -5.81 18.16
CA THR A 49 4.11 -5.66 16.94
C THR A 49 4.02 -4.18 16.64
N ALA A 50 4.39 -3.79 15.43
CA ALA A 50 4.15 -2.43 14.95
C ALA A 50 2.73 -2.36 14.37
N GLU A 51 1.96 -1.37 14.81
CA GLU A 51 0.60 -1.13 14.35
C GLU A 51 0.55 0.15 13.53
N VAL A 52 0.01 0.05 12.32
CA VAL A 52 -0.13 1.18 11.40
C VAL A 52 -1.59 1.30 10.98
N HIS A 53 -2.16 2.49 11.13
CA HIS A 53 -3.53 2.76 10.70
C HIS A 53 -3.54 3.31 9.27
N ALA A 54 -4.41 2.78 8.42
CA ALA A 54 -4.49 3.16 7.02
C ALA A 54 -5.92 3.32 6.55
N GLU A 55 -6.18 4.38 5.80
CA GLU A 55 -7.36 4.48 4.94
C GLU A 55 -7.03 3.85 3.59
N ALA A 56 -7.77 2.81 3.21
CA ALA A 56 -7.58 2.08 1.97
C ALA A 56 -8.83 2.18 1.10
N TYR A 57 -8.65 2.65 -0.13
CA TYR A 57 -9.75 2.80 -1.10
C TYR A 57 -10.01 1.47 -1.81
N LEU A 58 -11.28 1.13 -2.01
CA LEU A 58 -11.68 -0.14 -2.61
C LEU A 58 -11.49 -0.10 -4.12
N VAL A 59 -10.95 -1.19 -4.67
CA VAL A 59 -10.79 -1.40 -6.10
C VAL A 59 -11.11 -2.86 -6.43
N ASP A 60 -11.84 -3.09 -7.52
CA ASP A 60 -12.13 -4.44 -8.00
C ASP A 60 -10.95 -5.04 -8.77
N GLY A 61 -10.61 -6.30 -8.44
CA GLY A 61 -9.62 -7.07 -9.19
C GLY A 61 -8.18 -6.67 -8.90
N LEU A 62 -7.90 -6.11 -7.71
CA LEU A 62 -6.55 -5.72 -7.33
C LEU A 62 -5.71 -6.98 -7.03
N HIS A 63 -4.81 -7.32 -7.96
CA HIS A 63 -4.02 -8.56 -7.89
C HIS A 63 -3.17 -8.69 -6.60
N THR A 64 -2.59 -7.59 -6.09
CA THR A 64 -1.77 -7.62 -4.87
C THR A 64 -2.58 -7.66 -3.59
N LYS A 65 -3.91 -7.60 -3.68
CA LYS A 65 -4.90 -7.56 -2.58
C LYS A 65 -4.85 -6.32 -1.70
N LEU A 66 -3.66 -5.84 -1.34
CA LEU A 66 -3.41 -4.58 -0.66
C LEU A 66 -2.23 -3.88 -1.34
N LEU A 67 -2.32 -2.56 -1.49
CA LEU A 67 -1.24 -1.70 -1.96
C LEU A 67 -1.07 -0.56 -0.96
N LEU A 68 0.03 -0.57 -0.22
CA LEU A 68 0.33 0.48 0.74
C LEU A 68 0.96 1.69 0.02
N GLY A 69 0.30 2.84 0.13
CA GLY A 69 0.75 4.06 -0.52
C GLY A 69 1.75 4.85 0.32
N ILE A 70 2.47 5.76 -0.35
CA ILE A 70 3.40 6.70 0.30
C ILE A 70 2.71 7.65 1.30
N ASN A 71 1.39 7.86 1.18
CA ASN A 71 0.62 8.63 2.15
C ASN A 71 0.60 7.98 3.54
N VAL A 72 0.65 6.64 3.61
CA VAL A 72 0.76 5.92 4.88
C VAL A 72 2.24 5.71 5.22
N MET A 73 3.02 5.16 4.28
CA MET A 73 4.44 4.87 4.53
C MET A 73 5.24 6.11 4.93
N GLY A 74 5.01 7.25 4.27
CA GLY A 74 5.69 8.49 4.60
C GLY A 74 5.27 9.07 5.95
N ALA A 75 3.98 9.00 6.29
CA ALA A 75 3.47 9.49 7.57
C ALA A 75 4.01 8.68 8.77
N GLU A 76 4.17 7.37 8.60
CA GLU A 76 4.73 6.47 9.62
C GLU A 76 6.27 6.39 9.59
N GLY A 77 6.90 7.09 8.65
CA GLY A 77 8.36 7.13 8.50
C GLY A 77 8.97 5.77 8.14
N PHE A 78 8.37 5.05 7.20
CA PHE A 78 8.96 3.85 6.62
C PHE A 78 10.27 4.20 5.92
N LYS A 79 11.34 3.51 6.30
CA LYS A 79 12.62 3.50 5.59
C LYS A 79 12.76 2.14 4.92
N LEU A 80 12.90 2.13 3.60
CA LEU A 80 13.06 0.90 2.81
C LEU A 80 14.54 0.74 2.46
N ASP A 81 15.19 -0.28 3.03
CA ASP A 81 16.55 -0.69 2.67
C ASP A 81 16.46 -1.88 1.70
N PHE A 82 16.62 -1.59 0.41
CA PHE A 82 16.55 -2.59 -0.64
C PHE A 82 17.78 -3.48 -0.72
N GLU A 83 18.95 -2.98 -0.32
CA GLU A 83 20.20 -3.76 -0.29
C GLU A 83 20.11 -4.84 0.81
N GLN A 84 19.67 -4.44 1.99
CA GLN A 84 19.52 -5.34 3.13
C GLN A 84 18.16 -6.06 3.18
N ARG A 85 17.26 -5.77 2.22
CA ARG A 85 15.90 -6.32 2.13
C ARG A 85 15.12 -6.17 3.44
N GLN A 86 15.18 -4.98 4.02
CA GLN A 86 14.53 -4.65 5.29
C GLN A 86 13.76 -3.34 5.17
N ALA A 87 12.74 -3.21 6.01
CA ALA A 87 12.03 -1.96 6.21
C ALA A 87 11.99 -1.63 7.69
N THR A 88 12.12 -0.34 8.01
CA THR A 88 12.05 0.20 9.37
C THR A 88 10.89 1.16 9.48
N ILE A 89 10.07 1.04 10.54
CA ILE A 89 8.97 1.97 10.84
C ILE A 89 9.41 2.85 12.00
N THR A 90 9.76 4.11 11.73
CA THR A 90 10.31 4.99 12.77
C THR A 90 9.25 5.36 13.82
N SER A 91 7.99 5.51 13.43
CA SER A 91 6.89 5.79 14.38
C SER A 91 6.67 4.65 15.39
N CYS A 92 7.12 3.43 15.06
CA CYS A 92 7.00 2.25 15.91
C CYS A 92 8.34 1.85 16.54
N GLN A 93 9.04 2.79 17.18
CA GLN A 93 10.32 2.55 17.88
C GLN A 93 11.38 1.89 16.98
N ASP A 94 11.50 2.39 15.75
CA ASP A 94 12.41 1.84 14.74
C ASP A 94 12.24 0.33 14.51
N THR A 95 10.99 -0.15 14.53
CA THR A 95 10.71 -1.58 14.29
C THR A 95 11.16 -1.98 12.89
N VAL A 96 12.06 -2.95 12.82
CA VAL A 96 12.61 -3.50 11.57
C VAL A 96 11.94 -4.81 11.21
N PHE A 97 11.55 -4.99 9.95
CA PHE A 97 10.98 -6.23 9.43
C PHE A 97 11.51 -6.54 8.02
N PRO A 98 11.59 -7.82 7.60
CA PRO A 98 12.08 -8.19 6.29
C PRO A 98 11.08 -7.82 5.19
N ILE A 99 11.59 -7.43 4.02
CA ILE A 99 10.78 -7.16 2.83
C ILE A 99 11.20 -8.04 1.65
N GLY A 100 10.22 -8.44 0.85
CA GLY A 100 10.46 -9.05 -0.46
C GLY A 100 10.60 -7.98 -1.54
N LEU A 101 11.49 -8.21 -2.49
CA LEU A 101 11.63 -7.36 -3.67
C LEU A 101 11.15 -8.11 -4.90
N GLN A 102 10.14 -7.55 -5.56
CA GLN A 102 9.64 -8.07 -6.82
C GLN A 102 9.48 -6.91 -7.79
N ALA A 103 10.20 -6.97 -8.90
CA ALA A 103 9.99 -6.04 -10.00
C ALA A 103 8.62 -6.27 -10.63
N LYS A 104 7.98 -5.21 -11.10
CA LYS A 104 6.73 -5.31 -11.85
C LYS A 104 6.95 -6.14 -13.11
N LEU A 105 6.39 -7.35 -13.17
CA LEU A 105 6.34 -8.16 -14.37
C LEU A 105 5.65 -7.33 -15.48
N ASN A 106 6.36 -7.13 -16.58
CA ASN A 106 5.98 -6.25 -17.71
C ASN A 106 6.12 -4.74 -17.43
N HIS A 107 7.19 -4.32 -16.77
CA HIS A 107 7.63 -2.92 -16.87
C HIS A 107 7.95 -2.62 -18.34
N VAL A 108 6.96 -2.16 -19.11
CA VAL A 108 7.21 -1.46 -20.36
C VAL A 108 8.14 -0.33 -19.97
N ALA A 109 9.32 -0.27 -20.58
CA ALA A 109 10.26 0.83 -20.37
C ALA A 109 9.60 2.13 -20.87
N THR A 110 8.74 2.73 -20.05
CA THR A 110 8.32 4.10 -20.24
C THR A 110 9.55 4.92 -19.91
N ARG A 111 10.10 5.56 -20.95
CA ARG A 111 11.18 6.54 -20.85
C ARG A 111 10.88 7.44 -19.62
N PRO A 112 11.84 7.64 -18.69
CA PRO A 112 11.63 8.55 -17.58
C PRO A 112 11.17 9.91 -18.11
N VAL A 113 10.23 10.55 -17.43
CA VAL A 113 9.72 11.90 -17.79
C VAL A 113 10.85 12.94 -17.88
N TYR A 114 12.00 12.65 -17.26
CA TYR A 114 13.20 13.50 -17.25
C TYR A 114 14.37 12.96 -18.08
N ALA A 115 14.19 11.91 -18.88
CA ALA A 115 15.22 11.52 -19.84
C ALA A 115 15.26 12.60 -20.94
N ALA A 116 16.18 13.56 -20.80
CA ALA A 116 16.45 14.57 -21.81
C ALA A 116 16.70 13.90 -23.18
N VAL A 117 16.21 14.56 -24.23
CA VAL A 117 16.35 14.15 -25.64
C VAL A 117 17.82 14.21 -26.06
#